data_AF-A0A6C0L1S1-F1
#
_entry.id   AF-A0A6C0L1S1-F1
#
_cell.length_a   1.000
_cell.length_b   1.000
_cell.length_c   1.000
_cell.angle_alpha   90.00
_cell.angle_beta   90.00
_cell.angle_gamma   90.00
#
_symmetry.space_group_name_H-M   'P 1'
#
loop_
_entity.id
_entity.type
_entity.pdbx_description
1 polymer ?
#
loop_
_entity_poly.entity_id
_entity_poly.type
_entity_poly.pdbx_seq_one_letter_code
_entity_poly.pdbx_strand_id
1 'polypeptide(L)'
;MSSGLTFSEYHTNLRNTGLFITIAFGTMGYSDNFSKVLYKKSLIFISLLFLSISGLLSYNLIQSDHENRDVKLSIIPKILLGITVLLFITAIRLFIKDLR
;
A
#
# COMPACT_ATOMS: atom_id res chain seq x y z
N MET A 1 15.37 13.84 19.76
CA MET A 1 15.23 12.45 20.22
C MET A 1 14.76 11.64 19.03
N SER A 2 15.66 10.93 18.35
CA SER A 2 15.24 9.97 17.33
C SER A 2 14.71 8.73 18.05
N SER A 3 13.40 8.63 18.16
CA SER A 3 12.74 7.41 18.62
C SER A 3 12.68 6.46 17.44
N GLY A 4 13.74 5.67 17.25
CA GLY A 4 13.71 4.54 16.34
C GLY A 4 12.52 3.63 16.69
N LEU A 5 11.86 3.08 15.67
CA LEU A 5 10.72 2.17 15.86
C LEU A 5 11.14 0.98 16.73
N THR A 6 10.32 0.66 17.73
CA THR A 6 10.49 -0.58 18.49
C THR A 6 10.26 -1.78 17.58
N PHE A 7 10.87 -2.93 17.91
CA PHE A 7 10.69 -4.17 17.13
C PHE A 7 9.22 -4.58 16.98
N SER A 8 8.39 -4.35 18.01
CA SER A 8 6.95 -4.61 17.96
C SER A 8 6.22 -3.69 16.97
N GLU A 9 6.57 -2.41 16.94
CA GLU A 9 6.00 -1.43 16.01
C GLU A 9 6.42 -1.73 14.57
N TYR A 10 7.67 -2.16 14.33
CA TYR A 10 8.13 -2.58 13.00
C TYR A 10 7.26 -3.72 12.44
N HIS A 11 7.09 -4.80 13.20
CA HIS A 11 6.27 -5.94 12.78
C HIS A 11 4.79 -5.56 12.59
N THR A 12 4.26 -4.69 13.46
CA THR A 12 2.88 -4.19 13.36
C THR A 12 2.68 -3.36 12.10
N ASN A 13 3.60 -2.43 11.81
CA ASN A 13 3.55 -1.60 10.62
C ASN A 13 3.72 -2.43 9.34
N LEU A 14 4.60 -3.43 9.36
CA LEU A 14 4.79 -4.35 8.24
C LEU A 14 3.51 -5.17 7.95
N ARG A 15 2.89 -5.71 8.99
CA ARG A 15 1.60 -6.41 8.90
C ARG A 15 0.50 -5.48 8.36
N ASN A 16 0.41 -4.26 8.89
CA ASN A 16 -0.59 -3.28 8.46
C ASN A 16 -0.39 -2.91 6.98
N THR A 17 0.87 -2.72 6.55
CA THR A 17 1.23 -2.48 5.15
C THR A 17 0.68 -3.60 4.25
N GLY A 18 0.94 -4.86 4.61
CA GLY A 18 0.42 -6.03 3.86
C GLY A 18 -1.10 -6.13 3.87
N LEU A 19 -1.75 -5.81 4.99
CA LEU A 19 -3.21 -5.77 5.12
C LEU A 19 -3.83 -4.72 4.19
N PHE A 20 -3.27 -3.51 4.15
CA PHE A 20 -3.76 -2.45 3.28
C PHE A 20 -3.55 -2.75 1.79
N ILE A 21 -2.43 -3.39 1.42
CA ILE A 21 -2.21 -3.87 0.06
C ILE A 21 -3.28 -4.92 -0.32
N THR A 22 -3.55 -5.87 0.57
CA THR A 22 -4.56 -6.91 0.34
C THR A 22 -5.96 -6.32 0.15
N ILE A 23 -6.36 -5.38 1.02
CA ILE A 23 -7.65 -4.70 0.89
C ILE A 23 -7.71 -3.95 -0.44
N ALA A 24 -6.67 -3.17 -0.78
CA ALA A 24 -6.64 -2.43 -2.03
C ALA A 24 -6.73 -3.32 -3.27
N PHE A 25 -5.99 -4.44 -3.27
CA PHE A 25 -6.05 -5.41 -4.35
C PHE A 25 -7.45 -6.04 -4.45
N GLY A 26 -8.04 -6.41 -3.31
CA GLY A 26 -9.40 -6.94 -3.25
C GLY A 26 -10.45 -5.97 -3.76
N THR A 27 -10.44 -4.71 -3.31
CA THR A 27 -11.40 -3.69 -3.76
C THR A 27 -11.22 -3.34 -5.23
N MET A 28 -9.97 -3.30 -5.72
CA MET A 28 -9.67 -3.06 -7.14
C MET A 28 -10.17 -4.21 -8.00
N GLY A 29 -9.84 -5.46 -7.65
CA GLY A 29 -10.29 -6.63 -8.42
C GLY A 29 -11.80 -6.86 -8.36
N TYR A 30 -12.43 -6.54 -7.23
CA TYR A 30 -13.88 -6.66 -7.08
C TYR A 30 -14.66 -5.55 -7.80
N SER A 31 -14.00 -4.44 -8.15
CA SER A 31 -14.64 -3.30 -8.82
C SER A 31 -15.23 -3.66 -10.20
N ASP A 32 -14.62 -4.61 -10.91
CA ASP A 32 -15.08 -5.06 -12.23
C ASP A 32 -16.41 -5.85 -12.19
N ASN A 33 -16.82 -6.34 -11.01
CA ASN A 33 -18.10 -7.04 -10.86
C ASN A 33 -19.31 -6.08 -10.85
N PHE A 34 -19.08 -4.76 -10.80
CA PHE A 34 -20.15 -3.76 -10.79
C PHE A 34 -20.34 -3.15 -12.18
N SER A 35 -21.55 -3.29 -12.72
CA SER A 35 -21.94 -2.66 -14.00
C SER A 35 -22.04 -1.13 -13.92
N LYS A 36 -22.32 -0.59 -12.72
CA LYS A 36 -22.47 0.84 -12.49
C LYS A 36 -21.09 1.49 -12.29
N VAL A 37 -20.72 2.37 -13.22
CA VAL A 37 -19.45 3.13 -13.23
C VAL A 37 -19.16 3.82 -11.89
N LEU A 38 -20.19 4.37 -11.24
CA LEU A 38 -20.03 5.06 -9.95
C LEU A 38 -19.55 4.12 -8.83
N TYR A 39 -20.07 2.89 -8.77
CA TYR A 39 -19.64 1.90 -7.77
C TYR A 39 -18.23 1.39 -8.06
N LYS A 40 -17.93 1.14 -9.34
CA LYS A 40 -16.59 0.77 -9.79
C LYS A 40 -15.55 1.81 -9.39
N LYS A 41 -15.82 3.09 -9.68
CA LYS A 41 -14.94 4.22 -9.31
C LYS A 41 -14.79 4.39 -7.81
N SER A 42 -15.86 4.22 -7.03
CA SER A 42 -15.79 4.26 -5.57
C SER A 42 -14.87 3.17 -5.01
N LEU A 43 -14.95 1.94 -5.52
CA LEU A 43 -14.07 0.85 -5.09
C LEU A 43 -12.61 1.08 -5.49
N ILE A 44 -12.36 1.57 -6.70
CA ILE A 44 -11.00 1.94 -7.13
C ILE A 44 -10.46 3.10 -6.27
N PHE A 45 -11.29 4.09 -5.93
CA PHE A 45 -10.92 5.19 -5.05
C PHE A 45 -10.57 4.70 -3.63
N ILE A 46 -11.38 3.80 -3.06
CA ILE A 46 -11.06 3.14 -1.78
C ILE A 46 -9.72 2.41 -1.87
N SER A 47 -9.46 1.72 -2.98
CA SER A 47 -8.18 1.04 -3.22
C SER A 47 -6.99 2.03 -3.21
N LEU A 48 -7.14 3.19 -3.84
CA LEU A 48 -6.13 4.26 -3.86
C LEU A 48 -5.85 4.82 -2.46
N LEU A 49 -6.88 4.98 -1.62
CA LEU A 49 -6.70 5.41 -0.23
C LEU A 49 -5.86 4.40 0.57
N PHE A 50 -6.19 3.11 0.47
CA PHE A 50 -5.45 2.07 1.17
C PHE A 50 -4.01 1.91 0.67
N LEU A 51 -3.77 2.04 -0.64
CA LEU A 51 -2.41 2.05 -1.19
C LEU A 51 -1.61 3.28 -0.72
N SER A 52 -2.25 4.44 -0.59
CA SER A 52 -1.61 5.65 -0.08
C SER A 52 -1.15 5.47 1.38
N ILE A 53 -2.01 4.90 2.23
CA ILE A 53 -1.68 4.58 3.62
C ILE A 53 -0.54 3.55 3.68
N SER A 54 -0.62 2.50 2.87
CA SER A 54 0.42 1.48 2.78
C SER A 54 1.77 2.04 2.33
N GLY A 55 1.76 2.97 1.37
CA GLY A 55 2.95 3.67 0.89
C GLY A 55 3.60 4.51 1.99
N LEU A 56 2.81 5.28 2.74
CA LEU A 56 3.29 6.08 3.88
C LEU A 56 3.92 5.19 4.97
N LEU A 57 3.26 4.08 5.32
CA LEU A 57 3.80 3.13 6.30
C LEU A 57 5.10 2.48 5.83
N SER A 58 5.16 2.06 4.56
CA SER A 58 6.37 1.49 3.95
C SER A 58 7.52 2.49 3.94
N TYR A 59 7.24 3.76 3.61
CA TYR A 59 8.23 4.82 3.64
C TYR A 59 8.76 5.10 5.04
N ASN A 60 7.88 5.19 6.03
CA ASN A 60 8.26 5.35 7.43
C ASN A 60 9.11 4.18 7.93
N LEU A 61 8.75 2.94 7.56
CA LEU A 61 9.54 1.75 7.87
C LEU A 61 10.95 1.84 7.28
N ILE A 62 11.09 2.23 6.00
CA ILE A 62 12.39 2.37 5.34
C ILE A 62 13.25 3.44 6.01
N GLN A 63 12.65 4.57 6.39
CA GLN A 63 13.34 5.67 7.10
C GLN A 63 13.82 5.24 8.49
N SER A 64 12.97 4.58 9.27
CA SER A 64 13.31 4.13 10.63
C SER A 64 14.34 3.00 10.65
N ASP A 65 14.35 2.14 9.64
CA ASP A 65 15.31 1.04 9.50
C ASP A 65 16.70 1.55 9.08
N HIS A 66 16.79 2.77 8.53
CA HIS A 66 18.07 3.41 8.19
C HIS A 66 18.94 3.69 9.42
N GLU A 67 18.34 3.74 10.63
CA GLU A 67 19.03 4.04 11.88
C GLU A 67 19.46 2.81 12.68
N ASN A 68 18.90 1.61 12.46
CA ASN A 68 19.21 0.44 13.30
C ASN A 68 18.81 -0.93 12.67
N ARG A 69 19.83 -1.78 12.42
CA ARG A 69 19.81 -3.27 12.31
C ARG A 69 19.67 -3.93 10.92
N ASP A 70 20.25 -5.14 10.86
CA ASP A 70 20.26 -6.20 9.84
C ASP A 70 19.76 -5.92 8.41
N VAL A 71 20.72 -5.88 7.46
CA VAL A 71 20.53 -5.68 6.02
C VAL A 71 19.41 -6.55 5.42
N LYS A 72 19.19 -7.77 5.92
CA LYS A 72 18.19 -8.71 5.39
C LYS A 72 16.73 -8.29 5.67
N LEU A 73 16.44 -7.69 6.82
CA LEU A 73 15.07 -7.25 7.14
C LEU A 73 14.70 -5.95 6.41
N SER A 74 15.71 -5.11 6.12
CA SER A 74 15.54 -3.84 5.40
C SER A 74 15.03 -3.95 3.96
N ILE A 75 15.11 -5.14 3.38
CA ILE A 75 14.69 -5.37 2.00
C ILE A 75 13.17 -5.54 1.88
N ILE A 76 12.51 -6.03 2.94
CA ILE A 76 11.08 -6.35 2.91
C ILE A 76 10.23 -5.08 2.71
N PRO A 77 10.42 -3.99 3.48
CA PRO A 77 9.65 -2.75 3.26
C PRO A 77 9.90 -2.14 1.87
N LYS A 78 11.09 -2.29 1.31
CA LYS A 78 11.44 -1.81 -0.05
C LYS A 78 10.68 -2.59 -1.13
N ILE A 79 10.62 -3.91 -1.00
CA ILE A 79 9.84 -4.77 -1.91
C ILE A 79 8.36 -4.42 -1.83
N LEU A 80 7.82 -4.29 -0.60
CA LEU A 80 6.42 -3.89 -0.40
C LEU A 80 6.12 -2.53 -1.00
N LEU A 81 7.00 -1.55 -0.84
CA LEU A 81 6.85 -0.24 -1.48
C LEU A 81 6.80 -0.36 -3.00
N GLY A 82 7.67 -1.18 -3.59
CA GLY A 82 7.65 -1.46 -5.03
C GLY A 82 6.32 -2.05 -5.51
N ILE A 83 5.79 -3.04 -4.78
CA ILE A 83 4.46 -3.62 -5.05
C ILE A 83 3.37 -2.56 -4.93
N THR A 84 3.39 -1.75 -3.86
CA THR A 84 2.43 -0.67 -3.64
C THR A 84 2.43 0.33 -4.79
N VAL A 85 3.60 0.74 -5.27
CA VAL A 85 3.72 1.67 -6.42
C VAL A 85 3.15 1.04 -7.69
N LEU A 86 3.45 -0.23 -7.99
CA LEU A 86 2.91 -0.92 -9.15
C LEU A 86 1.37 -1.00 -9.11
N LEU A 87 0.81 -1.35 -7.95
CA LEU A 87 -0.63 -1.39 -7.74
C LEU A 87 -1.25 0.01 -7.82
N PHE A 88 -0.57 1.03 -7.32
CA PHE A 88 -1.04 2.41 -7.37
C PHE A 88 -1.15 2.92 -8.81
N ILE A 89 -0.13 2.67 -9.64
CA ILE A 89 -0.16 2.99 -11.07
C ILE A 89 -1.30 2.25 -11.76
N THR A 90 -1.51 0.97 -11.41
CA THR A 90 -2.59 0.15 -11.99
C THR A 90 -3.97 0.70 -11.61
N ALA A 91 -4.18 1.05 -10.34
CA ALA A 91 -5.41 1.64 -9.85
C ALA A 91 -5.70 3.00 -10.51
N ILE A 92 -4.69 3.86 -10.69
CA ILE A 92 -4.83 5.13 -11.45
C ILE A 92 -5.24 4.86 -12.89
N ARG A 93 -4.58 3.91 -13.57
CA ARG A 93 -4.92 3.56 -14.95
C ARG A 93 -6.37 3.08 -15.08
N LEU A 94 -6.82 2.22 -14.17
CA LEU A 94 -8.21 1.77 -14.13
C LEU A 94 -9.18 2.94 -13.90
N PHE A 95 -8.86 3.82 -12.94
CA PHE A 95 -9.68 4.98 -12.62
C PHE A 95 -9.88 5.92 -13.82
N ILE A 96 -8.83 6.14 -14.62
CA ILE A 96 -8.86 7.00 -15.82
C ILE A 96 -9.52 6.29 -17.01
N LYS A 97 -9.27 4.98 -17.19
CA LYS A 97 -9.77 4.24 -18.35
C LYS A 97 -11.30 4.13 -18.38
N ASP A 98 -11.95 3.98 -17.22
CA ASP A 98 -13.43 3.99 -17.10
C ASP A 98 -14.04 5.41 -17.16
N LEU A 99 -13.32 6.39 -17.72
CA LEU A 99 -13.80 7.76 -17.94
C LEU A 99 -14.09 8.05 -19.42
N ARG A 100 -13.83 7.08 -20.30
CA ARG A 100 -14.02 7.17 -21.77
C ARG A 100 -14.98 6.11 -22.24
#